data_AF-A0A080WG76-F1
#
_entry.id   AF-A0A080WG76-F1
#
_cell.length_a   1.000
_cell.length_b   1.000
_cell.length_c   1.000
_cell.angle_alpha   90.00
_cell.angle_beta   90.00
_cell.angle_gamma   90.00
#
_symmetry.space_group_name_H-M   'P 1'
#
loop_
_entity.id
_entity.type
_entity.pdbx_description
1 polymer ?
#
loop_
_entity_poly.entity_id
_entity_poly.type
_entity_poly.pdbx_seq_one_letter_code
_entity_poly.pdbx_strand_id
1 'polypeptide(L)' 'MLHEMLGQCLIEIPIEYSTRFKENITCRVWLKEAVHELNERGLLNLHESVDSIEFEANSTALSSKATKKKSVKLSMGTCP' A
#
# COMPACT_ATOMS: atom_id res chain seq x y z
N MET A 1 20.00 0.31 10.92
CA MET A 1 19.68 1.51 10.13
C MET A 1 18.40 1.39 9.32
N LEU A 2 18.33 0.65 8.20
CA LEU A 2 17.10 0.58 7.38
C LEU A 2 15.87 0.09 8.17
N HIS A 3 15.99 -1.01 8.91
CA HIS A 3 14.89 -1.53 9.74
C HIS A 3 14.41 -0.55 10.82
N GLU A 4 15.32 0.25 11.38
CA GLU A 4 14.96 1.26 12.40
C GLU A 4 14.20 2.43 11.76
N MET A 5 14.63 2.88 10.57
CA MET A 5 13.93 3.92 9.81
C MET A 5 12.53 3.47 9.38
N LEU A 6 12.38 2.21 8.97
CA LEU A 6 11.07 1.61 8.71
C LEU A 6 10.20 1.61 9.97
N GLY A 7 10.74 1.11 11.09
CA GLY A 7 10.00 1.08 12.35
C GLY A 7 9.52 2.46 12.80
N GLN A 8 10.40 3.46 12.75
CA GLN A 8 10.07 4.85 13.08
C GLN A 8 8.98 5.41 12.17
N CYS A 9 9.11 5.22 10.86
CA CYS A 9 8.10 5.66 9.89
C CYS A 9 6.72 5.04 10.18
N LEU A 10 6.67 3.73 10.44
CA LEU A 10 5.41 3.04 10.68
C LEU A 10 4.74 3.42 12.01
N ILE A 11 5.51 3.82 13.02
CA ILE A 11 4.99 4.28 14.32
C ILE A 11 4.30 5.64 14.19
N GLU A 12 4.71 6.48 13.26
CA GLU A 12 4.14 7.83 13.05
C GLU A 12 2.77 7.79 12.34
N ILE A 13 2.35 6.65 11.81
CA ILE A 13 1.09 6.50 11.07
C ILE A 13 -0.10 6.55 12.03
N PRO A 14 -1.13 7.38 11.76
CA PRO A 14 -2.31 7.47 12.61
C PRO A 14 -3.08 6.14 12.67
N ILE A 15 -3.65 5.83 13.84
CA ILE A 15 -4.41 4.60 14.08
C ILE A 15 -5.94 4.80 14.14
N GLU A 16 -6.42 6.04 14.17
CA GLU A 16 -7.85 6.35 14.31
C GLU A 16 -8.49 6.83 13.00
N TYR A 17 -7.92 7.87 12.37
CA TYR A 17 -8.44 8.45 11.15
C TYR A 17 -7.31 8.84 10.18
N SER A 18 -7.51 8.53 8.91
CA SER A 18 -6.62 8.95 7.83
C SER A 18 -7.11 10.29 7.26
N THR A 19 -6.31 11.33 7.41
CA THR A 19 -6.59 12.63 6.76
C THR A 19 -6.41 12.56 5.25
N ARG A 20 -5.44 11.76 4.78
CA ARG A 20 -5.12 11.55 3.37
C ARG A 20 -6.25 10.86 2.61
N PHE A 21 -6.75 9.74 3.15
CA PHE A 21 -7.81 8.94 2.53
C PHE A 21 -9.21 9.33 3.01
N LYS A 22 -9.33 10.18 4.03
CA LYS A 22 -10.58 10.68 4.60
C LYS A 22 -11.51 9.56 5.10
N GLU A 23 -10.89 8.53 5.68
CA GLU A 23 -11.57 7.34 6.20
C GLU A 23 -11.07 7.01 7.61
N ASN A 24 -11.92 6.38 8.42
CA ASN A 24 -11.47 5.74 9.66
C ASN A 24 -10.42 4.68 9.35
N ILE A 25 -9.40 4.59 10.19
CA ILE A 25 -8.32 3.63 9.99
C ILE A 25 -8.86 2.21 10.17
N THR A 26 -8.76 1.44 9.09
CA THR A 26 -8.90 -0.02 9.06
C THR A 26 -7.57 -0.62 8.65
N CYS A 27 -7.39 -1.95 8.72
CA CYS A 27 -6.16 -2.58 8.22
C CYS A 27 -5.83 -2.17 6.77
N ARG A 28 -6.86 -2.00 5.92
CA ARG A 28 -6.72 -1.54 4.54
C ARG A 28 -6.16 -0.12 4.48
N VAL A 29 -6.81 0.81 5.18
CA VAL A 29 -6.42 2.24 5.16
C VAL A 29 -5.06 2.45 5.83
N TRP A 30 -4.77 1.74 6.93
CA TRP A 30 -3.44 1.77 7.56
C TRP A 30 -2.35 1.31 6.61
N LEU A 31 -2.58 0.22 5.88
CA LEU A 31 -1.61 -0.26 4.88
C LEU A 31 -1.40 0.76 3.76
N LYS A 32 -2.47 1.42 3.30
CA LYS A 32 -2.34 2.49 2.30
C LYS A 32 -1.49 3.66 2.82
N GLU A 33 -1.71 4.09 4.06
CA GLU A 33 -0.91 5.14 4.71
C GLU A 33 0.56 4.71 4.82
N ALA A 34 0.82 3.47 5.24
CA ALA A 34 2.16 2.93 5.37
C ALA A 34 2.91 2.88 4.04
N VAL A 35 2.26 2.35 3.01
CA VAL A 35 2.87 2.26 1.68
C VAL A 35 3.16 3.64 1.11
N HIS A 36 2.26 4.61 1.31
CA HIS A 36 2.47 5.98 0.87
C HIS A 36 3.62 6.65 1.64
N GLU A 37 3.65 6.58 2.97
CA GLU A 37 4.72 7.18 3.78
C GLU A 37 6.09 6.59 3.46
N LEU A 38 6.18 5.27 3.30
CA LEU A 38 7.43 4.63 2.92
C LEU A 38 7.89 5.06 1.53
N ASN A 39 6.98 5.24 0.57
CA ASN A 39 7.32 5.75 -0.76
C ASN A 39 7.82 7.19 -0.73
N GLU A 40 7.12 8.09 -0.02
CA GLU A 40 7.52 9.50 0.09
C GLU A 40 8.89 9.68 0.77
N ARG A 41 9.23 8.79 1.72
CA ARG A 41 10.55 8.78 2.37
C ARG A 41 11.63 8.07 1.56
N GLY A 42 11.33 7.60 0.35
CA GLY A 42 12.25 6.87 -0.52
C GLY A 42 12.63 5.47 -0.01
N LEU A 43 11.86 4.92 0.92
CA LEU A 43 12.00 3.55 1.44
C LEU A 43 11.29 2.52 0.56
N LEU A 44 10.34 2.97 -0.28
CA LEU A 44 9.76 2.25 -1.41
C LEU A 44 9.95 3.07 -2.68
N ASN A 45 9.89 2.40 -3.84
CA ASN A 45 9.96 3.05 -5.15
C ASN A 45 8.78 2.59 -6.02
N LEU A 46 7.62 3.18 -5.78
CA LEU A 46 6.40 2.89 -6.52
C LEU A 46 6.36 3.72 -7.80
N HIS A 47 6.03 3.07 -8.92
CA HIS A 47 5.84 3.74 -10.21
C HIS A 47 4.42 4.29 -10.40
N GLU A 48 3.51 3.96 -9.49
CA GLU A 48 2.10 4.32 -9.53
C GLU A 48 1.60 4.65 -8.13
N SER A 49 0.49 5.38 -8.04
CA SER A 49 -0.07 5.77 -6.75
C SER A 49 -0.69 4.58 -6.01
N VAL A 50 -0.75 4.68 -4.68
CA VAL A 50 -1.37 3.66 -3.82
C VAL A 50 -2.83 3.41 -4.19
N ASP A 51 -3.57 4.44 -4.59
CA ASP A 51 -4.96 4.30 -5.05
C ASP A 51 -5.06 3.52 -6.37
N SER A 52 -4.12 3.72 -7.30
CA SER A 52 -4.06 2.94 -8.54
C SER A 52 -3.78 1.45 -8.27
N ILE A 53 -2.84 1.17 -7.35
CA ILE A 53 -2.53 -0.21 -6.93
C ILE A 53 -3.76 -0.87 -6.29
N GLU A 54 -4.48 -0.16 -5.41
CA GLU A 54 -5.70 -0.68 -4.80
C GLU A 54 -6.80 -0.93 -5.84
N PHE A 55 -6.98 -0.01 -6.78
CA PHE A 55 -7.95 -0.15 -7.87
C PHE A 55 -7.64 -1.37 -8.76
N GLU A 56 -6.37 -1.57 -9.12
CA GLU A 56 -5.92 -2.74 -9.87
C GLU A 56 -6.17 -4.04 -9.11
N ALA A 57 -5.80 -4.07 -7.82
CA ALA A 57 -5.98 -5.23 -6.96
C ALA A 57 -7.47 -5.61 -6.86
N ASN A 58 -8.35 -4.62 -6.70
CA ASN A 58 -9.79 -4.84 -6.66
C ASN A 58 -10.34 -5.36 -8.00
N SER A 59 -9.89 -4.79 -9.12
CA SER A 59 -10.28 -5.25 -10.46
C SER A 59 -9.83 -6.71 -10.72
N THR A 60 -8.62 -7.05 -10.26
CA THR A 60 -8.09 -8.41 -10.32
C THR A 60 -8.85 -9.35 -9.38
N ALA A 61 -9.21 -8.92 -8.17
CA ALA A 61 -10.00 -9.72 -7.23
C ALA A 61 -11.38 -10.06 -7.81
N LEU A 62 -12.05 -9.10 -8.45
CA LEU A 62 -13.35 -9.30 -9.09
C LEU A 62 -13.28 -10.31 -10.24
N SER A 63 -12.30 -10.18 -11.14
CA SER A 63 -12.11 -11.12 -12.27
C SER A 63 -11.66 -12.51 -11.81
N SER A 64 -10.79 -12.57 -10.80
CA SER A 64 -10.28 -13.83 -10.25
C SER A 64 -11.35 -14.62 -9.49
N LYS A 65 -12.31 -13.95 -8.85
CA LYS A 65 -13.50 -14.59 -8.24
C LYS A 65 -14.36 -15.31 -9.28
N ALA A 66 -14.52 -14.73 -10.47
CA ALA A 66 -15.27 -15.36 -11.57
C ALA A 66 -14.56 -16.62 -12.10
N THR A 67 -13.23 -16.62 -12.10
CA THR A 67 -12.42 -17.72 -12.65
C THR A 67 -11.93 -18.73 -11.61
N LYS A 68 -12.17 -18.49 -10.31
CA LYS A 68 -11.66 -19.25 -9.15
C LYS A 68 -10.13 -19.46 -9.16
N LYS A 69 -9.38 -18.53 -9.76
CA LYS A 69 -7.91 -18.56 -9.77
C LYS A 69 -7.38 -17.51 -8.81
N LYS A 70 -6.19 -17.72 -8.25
CA LYS A 70 -5.47 -16.67 -7.53
C LYS A 70 -4.51 -15.98 -8.50
N SER A 71 -4.48 -14.66 -8.48
CA SER A 71 -3.60 -13.85 -9.31
C SER A 71 -2.84 -12.86 -8.44
N VAL A 72 -1.54 -12.75 -8.70
CA VAL A 72 -0.65 -11.77 -8.08
C VAL A 72 0.04 -11.04 -9.21
N LYS A 73 0.04 -9.71 -9.16
CA LYS A 73 0.83 -8.87 -10.05
C LYS A 73 1.94 -8.24 -9.21
N LEU A 74 3.17 -8.37 -9.69
CA LEU A 74 4.31 -7.74 -9.06
C LEU A 74 4.37 -6.27 -9.48
N SER A 75 4.79 -5.42 -8.55
CA SER A 75 5.10 -4.03 -8.85
C SER A 75 6.25 -3.98 -9.85
N MET A 76 6.23 -2.99 -10.75
CA MET A 76 7.38 -2.65 -11.59
C MET A 76 8.49 -1.94 -10.79
N GLY A 77 8.17 -1.52 -9.56
CA GLY A 77 9.09 -0.94 -8.61
C GLY A 77 9.98 -1.99 -7.97
N THR A 78 11.28 -1.66 -7.90
CA THR A 78 12.43 -2.51 -7.52
C THR A 78 12.83 -3.59 -8.53
N CYS A 79 13.56 -3.19 -9.58
CA CYS A 79 14.75 -3.95 -9.99
C CYS A 79 15.86 -3.71 -8.94
N PRO A 80 16.58 -4.73 -8.49
CA PRO A 80 17.81 -4.55 -7.71
C PRO A 80 18.90 -3.84 -8.52
#